data_AF-A0AAD9G8P4-F1
#
_entry.id   AF-A0AAD9G8P4-F1
#
_cell.length_a   1.000
_cell.length_b   1.000
_cell.length_c   1.000
_cell.angle_alpha   90.00
_cell.angle_beta   90.00
_cell.angle_gamma   90.00
#
_symmetry.space_group_name_H-M   'P 1'
#
loop_
_entity.id
_entity.type
_entity.pdbx_description
1 polymer ?
#
loop_
_entity_poly.entity_id
_entity_poly.type
_entity_poly.pdbx_seq_one_letter_code
_entity_poly.pdbx_strand_id
1 'polypeptide(L)'
;MRSSFAPNFFVAALLATTSLADENLGKTSTGDVIDSMSVWGAPIVASTGTNITSTKPTFGKITSKSGECVVAEPTEYISEEYLDWVWQNRIGPNGDTSDKANWNVMANKNFLMDKFVHNKGSINYCVRWDSKTKLPKNVASLFQGILERHYNKWNKWLEGYNCWPFTELKVNMVGWAAKDKTQFQWTDNSLGPFYEGSVDSDGVPQCPDECYRFYDNVNNQWSDTSACPGEPFDVSFWLKEDIPYGFGYDWGQEVSLNDTLSNLYDENILFIGHEIGHGFGLPDFYGLETKPSKDFPNSIMMAYSSTTITPSDGWMLRRILDHVRDRYNF
;
A
#
# COMPACT_ATOMS: atom_id res chain seq x y z
N MET A 1 -5.22 12.86 -13.29
CA MET A 1 -6.05 13.96 -12.73
C MET A 1 -6.04 13.93 -11.21
N ARG A 2 -5.23 14.79 -10.57
CA ARG A 2 -5.47 15.14 -9.17
C ARG A 2 -6.82 15.87 -9.11
N SER A 3 -7.84 15.29 -8.49
CA SER A 3 -8.97 16.11 -8.02
C SER A 3 -8.37 17.09 -7.02
N SER A 4 -8.58 18.38 -7.26
CA SER A 4 -8.00 19.50 -6.52
C SER A 4 -8.31 19.43 -5.01
N PHE A 5 -7.46 18.72 -4.28
CA PHE A 5 -7.18 18.93 -2.86
C PHE A 5 -5.86 19.69 -2.77
N ALA A 6 -5.89 20.79 -2.01
CA ALA A 6 -4.85 21.80 -1.96
C ALA A 6 -3.46 21.22 -1.61
N PRO A 7 -2.37 21.77 -2.19
CA PRO A 7 -1.01 21.33 -1.89
C PRO A 7 -0.61 21.88 -0.52
N ASN A 8 -0.67 21.02 0.49
CA ASN A 8 0.08 21.18 1.74
C ASN A 8 0.47 19.76 2.20
N PHE A 9 1.24 19.10 1.33
CA PHE A 9 2.06 17.94 1.67
C PHE A 9 3.21 18.44 2.54
N PHE A 10 3.05 18.33 3.85
CA PHE A 10 4.07 18.69 4.81
C PHE A 10 4.47 17.46 5.61
N VAL A 11 5.79 17.19 5.53
CA VAL A 11 6.63 16.40 6.42
C VAL A 11 6.52 14.89 6.27
N ALA A 12 7.02 14.38 5.15
CA ALA A 12 7.65 13.08 5.17
C ALA A 12 9.03 13.20 5.86
N ALA A 13 9.28 12.24 6.74
CA ALA A 13 10.17 12.34 7.89
C ALA A 13 11.65 12.57 7.51
N LEU A 14 12.06 13.83 7.60
CA LEU A 14 13.38 14.15 8.16
C LEU A 14 13.33 13.74 9.64
N LEU A 15 14.28 12.92 10.11
CA LEU A 15 14.88 12.95 11.47
C LEU A 15 15.50 11.58 11.82
N ALA A 16 16.60 11.25 11.16
CA ALA A 16 17.65 10.45 11.78
C ALA A 16 18.68 11.43 12.34
N THR A 17 18.43 11.99 13.52
CA THR A 17 19.46 12.53 14.45
C THR A 17 18.79 13.12 15.69
N THR A 18 18.65 12.33 16.75
CA THR A 18 19.07 12.68 18.13
C THR A 18 19.04 11.39 18.95
N SER A 19 20.22 10.79 19.14
CA SER A 19 20.41 9.71 20.08
C SER A 19 20.23 10.25 21.50
N LEU A 20 19.10 9.93 22.14
CA LEU A 20 19.11 9.69 23.57
C LEU A 20 19.22 8.17 23.70
N ALA A 21 20.47 7.70 23.87
CA ALA A 21 20.73 6.31 24.20
C ALA A 21 20.09 6.03 25.57
N ASP A 22 18.89 5.46 25.56
CA ASP A 22 18.29 4.86 26.74
C ASP A 22 18.78 3.40 26.77
N GLU A 23 19.64 3.07 27.73
CA GLU A 23 20.39 1.79 27.80
C GLU A 23 19.51 0.55 28.12
N ASN A 24 18.20 0.60 27.84
CA ASN A 24 17.28 -0.52 27.99
C ASN A 24 16.18 -0.51 26.91
N LEU A 25 16.56 -0.41 25.65
CA LEU A 25 15.62 -0.66 24.57
C LEU A 25 15.25 -2.15 24.58
N GLY A 26 14.03 -2.43 25.07
CA GLY A 26 13.51 -3.77 25.24
C GLY A 26 13.20 -4.47 23.90
N LYS A 27 12.39 -5.52 23.97
CA LYS A 27 11.83 -6.17 22.79
C LYS A 27 10.43 -5.63 22.51
N THR A 28 10.06 -5.56 21.25
CA THR A 28 8.65 -5.34 20.84
C THR A 28 7.77 -6.50 21.30
N SER A 29 6.44 -6.36 21.22
CA SER A 29 5.50 -7.43 21.56
C SER A 29 5.66 -8.68 20.67
N THR A 30 6.28 -8.53 19.49
CA THR A 30 6.66 -9.61 18.58
C THR A 30 8.05 -10.17 18.84
N GLY A 31 8.78 -9.65 19.83
CA GLY A 31 10.09 -10.14 20.26
C GLY A 31 11.29 -9.52 19.52
N ASP A 32 11.06 -8.57 18.61
CA ASP A 32 12.10 -7.88 17.84
C ASP A 32 12.90 -6.92 18.74
N VAL A 33 14.21 -6.88 18.56
CA VAL A 33 15.12 -6.02 19.33
C VAL A 33 14.97 -4.58 18.83
N ILE A 34 14.58 -3.68 19.73
CA ILE A 34 14.45 -2.25 19.44
C ILE A 34 15.85 -1.63 19.38
N ASP A 35 16.19 -1.00 18.26
CA ASP A 35 17.43 -0.24 18.06
C ASP A 35 17.33 1.19 18.56
N SER A 36 16.18 1.80 18.32
CA SER A 36 15.88 3.17 18.71
C SER A 36 14.38 3.41 18.75
N MET A 37 13.98 4.56 19.27
CA MET A 37 12.61 5.05 19.15
C MET A 37 12.61 6.18 18.13
N SER A 38 11.66 6.17 17.20
CA SER A 38 11.43 7.31 16.32
C SER A 38 11.07 8.54 17.15
N VAL A 39 11.27 9.73 16.59
CA VAL A 39 10.90 11.01 17.23
C VAL A 39 9.42 11.09 17.59
N TRP A 40 8.61 10.23 16.98
CA TRP A 40 7.17 10.13 17.19
C TRP A 40 6.82 9.04 18.22
N GLY A 41 7.77 8.24 18.69
CA GLY A 41 7.55 7.21 19.70
C GLY A 41 7.20 5.83 19.13
N ALA A 42 7.48 5.58 17.85
CA ALA A 42 7.44 4.24 17.27
C ALA A 42 8.78 3.50 17.48
N PRO A 43 8.78 2.22 17.92
CA PRO A 43 10.00 1.43 17.97
C PRO A 43 10.58 1.21 16.56
N ILE A 44 11.85 1.52 16.40
CA ILE A 44 12.68 1.21 15.24
C ILE A 44 13.53 0.01 15.64
N VAL A 45 13.51 -1.08 14.86
CA VAL A 45 14.22 -2.32 15.22
C VAL A 45 15.58 -2.46 14.53
N ALA A 46 16.54 -3.11 15.20
CA ALA A 46 17.96 -3.16 14.79
C ALA A 46 18.22 -4.09 13.60
N SER A 47 17.39 -5.12 13.48
CA SER A 47 17.35 -6.00 12.33
C SER A 47 15.91 -6.47 12.17
N THR A 48 15.27 -6.10 11.08
CA THR A 48 14.00 -6.69 10.66
C THR A 48 14.33 -7.95 9.87
N GLY A 49 13.97 -9.13 10.39
CA GLY A 49 14.03 -10.36 9.59
C GLY A 49 14.67 -11.58 10.25
N THR A 50 14.28 -11.96 11.46
CA THR A 50 14.62 -13.32 11.94
C THR A 50 13.49 -14.23 12.39
N ASN A 51 12.19 -13.87 12.43
CA ASN A 51 11.18 -14.90 12.79
C ASN A 51 9.71 -14.76 12.31
N ILE A 52 9.34 -13.83 11.41
CA ILE A 52 7.97 -13.84 10.81
C ILE A 52 7.97 -13.93 9.28
N THR A 53 9.11 -14.26 8.67
CA THR A 53 9.09 -14.85 7.33
C THR A 53 8.48 -16.25 7.47
N SER A 54 7.22 -16.41 7.03
CA SER A 54 6.43 -17.67 6.88
C SER A 54 5.28 -17.96 7.84
N THR A 55 4.81 -17.02 8.68
CA THR A 55 3.55 -17.29 9.40
C THR A 55 2.40 -17.38 8.39
N LYS A 56 1.96 -18.60 8.12
CA LYS A 56 0.79 -18.85 7.29
C LYS A 56 -0.43 -18.25 8.00
N PRO A 57 -1.19 -17.33 7.36
CA PRO A 57 -2.36 -16.74 7.99
C PRO A 57 -3.32 -17.81 8.50
N THR A 58 -3.67 -17.72 9.78
CA THR A 58 -4.75 -18.53 10.37
C THR A 58 -6.04 -17.70 10.34
N PHE A 59 -7.20 -18.35 10.43
CA PHE A 59 -8.47 -17.63 10.58
C PHE A 59 -8.71 -17.19 12.03
N GLY A 60 -7.87 -17.54 13.01
CA GLY A 60 -8.19 -17.29 14.42
C GLY A 60 -9.47 -18.02 14.87
N LYS A 61 -10.28 -17.36 15.69
CA LYS A 61 -11.54 -17.90 16.22
C LYS A 61 -12.69 -17.52 15.31
N ILE A 62 -13.18 -18.47 14.52
CA ILE A 62 -14.32 -18.28 13.62
C ILE A 62 -15.58 -17.91 14.42
N THR A 63 -16.23 -16.81 14.05
CA THR A 63 -17.46 -16.28 14.67
C THR A 63 -18.67 -16.36 13.74
N SER A 64 -18.46 -16.48 12.43
CA SER A 64 -19.52 -16.73 11.45
C SER A 64 -20.20 -18.08 11.64
N LYS A 65 -21.47 -18.21 11.22
CA LYS A 65 -22.18 -19.49 11.31
C LYS A 65 -21.69 -20.47 10.26
N SER A 66 -21.95 -21.76 10.48
CA SER A 66 -21.66 -22.79 9.49
C SER A 66 -22.42 -22.52 8.18
N GLY A 67 -21.70 -22.54 7.06
CA GLY A 67 -22.25 -22.27 5.72
C GLY A 67 -22.25 -20.79 5.31
N GLU A 68 -21.86 -19.88 6.19
CA GLU A 68 -21.67 -18.45 5.87
C GLU A 68 -20.20 -18.16 5.50
N CYS A 69 -19.96 -16.95 4.99
CA CYS A 69 -18.60 -16.43 4.77
C CYS A 69 -17.82 -16.42 6.09
N VAL A 70 -16.57 -16.92 6.06
CA VAL A 70 -15.74 -17.02 7.26
C VAL A 70 -15.39 -15.63 7.78
N VAL A 71 -15.92 -15.28 8.94
CA VAL A 71 -15.51 -14.09 9.71
C VAL A 71 -15.02 -14.57 11.06
N ALA A 72 -14.01 -13.90 11.61
CA ALA A 72 -13.32 -14.40 12.78
C ALA A 72 -12.64 -13.31 13.61
N GLU A 73 -12.38 -13.63 14.86
CA GLU A 73 -11.62 -12.82 15.81
C GLU A 73 -10.16 -13.29 15.87
N PRO A 74 -9.19 -12.37 16.07
CA PRO A 74 -7.80 -12.76 16.28
C PRO A 74 -7.63 -13.52 17.60
N THR A 75 -6.86 -14.61 17.56
CA THR A 75 -6.44 -15.37 18.77
C THR A 75 -4.97 -15.13 19.13
N GLU A 76 -4.24 -14.42 18.28
CA GLU A 76 -2.81 -14.16 18.36
C GLU A 76 -2.48 -12.84 17.64
N TYR A 77 -1.29 -12.30 17.94
CA TYR A 77 -0.67 -11.10 17.34
C TYR A 77 -1.32 -9.74 17.63
N ILE A 78 -2.64 -9.61 17.55
CA ILE A 78 -3.36 -8.36 17.83
C ILE A 78 -4.68 -8.68 18.57
N SER A 79 -5.10 -7.81 19.48
CA SER A 79 -6.38 -7.96 20.16
C SER A 79 -7.52 -7.37 19.32
N GLU A 80 -8.73 -7.86 19.53
CA GLU A 80 -9.94 -7.26 18.94
C GLU A 80 -10.11 -5.81 19.39
N GLU A 81 -9.79 -5.50 20.65
CA GLU A 81 -9.80 -4.14 21.19
C GLU A 81 -8.90 -3.18 20.38
N TYR A 82 -7.70 -3.63 19.99
CA TYR A 82 -6.79 -2.81 19.18
C TYR A 82 -7.32 -2.63 17.76
N LEU A 83 -7.91 -3.67 17.15
CA LEU A 83 -8.55 -3.54 15.84
C LEU A 83 -9.75 -2.59 15.89
N ASP A 84 -10.58 -2.69 16.93
CA ASP A 84 -11.73 -1.81 17.15
C ASP A 84 -11.27 -0.36 17.35
N TRP A 85 -10.21 -0.15 18.11
CA TRP A 85 -9.65 1.18 18.31
C TRP A 85 -9.15 1.77 16.99
N VAL A 86 -8.37 1.03 16.20
CA VAL A 86 -7.88 1.50 14.89
C VAL A 86 -9.06 1.84 13.98
N TRP A 87 -10.08 0.98 13.94
CA TRP A 87 -11.29 1.24 13.19
C TRP A 87 -11.99 2.53 13.65
N GLN A 88 -12.25 2.68 14.94
CA GLN A 88 -13.02 3.81 15.46
C GLN A 88 -12.27 5.15 15.35
N ASN A 89 -10.95 5.15 15.51
CA ASN A 89 -10.17 6.37 15.66
C ASN A 89 -9.39 6.76 14.40
N ARG A 90 -9.07 5.81 13.51
CA ARG A 90 -8.17 6.05 12.37
C ARG A 90 -8.85 5.92 11.01
N ILE A 91 -9.59 4.82 10.78
CA ILE A 91 -10.02 4.43 9.41
C ILE A 91 -11.53 4.31 9.17
N GLY A 92 -12.33 4.25 10.24
CA GLY A 92 -13.78 4.07 10.17
C GLY A 92 -14.54 5.38 9.99
N PRO A 93 -15.88 5.31 9.93
CA PRO A 93 -16.73 6.48 9.65
C PRO A 93 -16.70 7.58 10.71
N ASN A 94 -16.23 7.25 11.92
CA ASN A 94 -16.14 8.18 13.05
C ASN A 94 -14.72 8.67 13.31
N GLY A 95 -13.73 8.24 12.52
CA GLY A 95 -12.35 8.70 12.67
C GLY A 95 -12.24 10.21 12.40
N ASP A 96 -11.39 10.90 13.16
CA ASP A 96 -11.17 12.34 12.98
C ASP A 96 -10.32 12.58 11.73
N THR A 97 -10.97 12.87 10.60
CA THR A 97 -10.30 13.17 9.33
C THR A 97 -9.76 14.60 9.24
N SER A 98 -9.82 15.39 10.33
CA SER A 98 -9.04 16.63 10.42
C SER A 98 -7.56 16.35 10.67
N ASP A 99 -7.25 15.21 11.29
CA ASP A 99 -5.92 14.62 11.26
C ASP A 99 -5.71 13.97 9.89
N LYS A 100 -4.64 14.38 9.20
CA LYS A 100 -4.31 13.92 7.85
C LYS A 100 -3.84 12.47 7.81
N ALA A 101 -3.45 11.89 8.95
CA ALA A 101 -3.09 10.49 9.06
C ALA A 101 -4.32 9.57 9.18
N ASN A 102 -5.53 10.14 9.20
CA ASN A 102 -6.80 9.43 9.30
C ASN A 102 -7.62 9.64 8.02
N TRP A 103 -8.40 8.63 7.64
CA TRP A 103 -9.36 8.75 6.55
C TRP A 103 -10.52 7.80 6.73
N ASN A 104 -11.65 8.09 6.11
CA ASN A 104 -12.82 7.22 6.18
C ASN A 104 -12.81 6.22 5.01
N VAL A 105 -12.43 4.96 5.28
CA VAL A 105 -12.46 3.89 4.27
C VAL A 105 -13.87 3.63 3.75
N MET A 106 -14.90 3.90 4.57
CA MET A 106 -16.30 3.76 4.16
C MET A 106 -16.74 4.79 3.11
N ALA A 107 -16.06 5.95 3.03
CA ALA A 107 -16.43 7.05 2.15
C ALA A 107 -15.82 6.97 0.74
N ASN A 108 -14.78 6.15 0.53
CA ASN A 108 -14.14 5.98 -0.77
C ASN A 108 -14.31 4.54 -1.27
N LYS A 109 -14.92 4.38 -2.46
CA LYS A 109 -15.13 3.10 -3.14
C LYS A 109 -14.12 2.83 -4.27
N ASN A 110 -12.95 3.44 -4.19
CA ASN A 110 -11.89 3.32 -5.18
C ASN A 110 -10.60 2.68 -4.63
N PHE A 111 -10.59 2.17 -3.39
CA PHE A 111 -9.39 1.54 -2.83
C PHE A 111 -9.02 0.27 -3.61
N LEU A 112 -7.80 -0.24 -3.39
CA LEU A 112 -7.26 -1.42 -4.09
C LEU A 112 -8.21 -2.61 -4.03
N MET A 113 -8.88 -2.81 -2.89
CA MET A 113 -9.83 -3.91 -2.75
C MET A 113 -11.02 -3.76 -3.72
N ASP A 114 -11.59 -2.55 -3.83
CA ASP A 114 -12.67 -2.26 -4.79
C ASP A 114 -12.21 -2.52 -6.23
N LYS A 115 -10.98 -2.09 -6.57
CA LYS A 115 -10.36 -2.30 -7.88
C LYS A 115 -10.15 -3.79 -8.18
N PHE A 116 -9.62 -4.58 -7.25
CA PHE A 116 -9.43 -6.01 -7.44
C PHE A 116 -10.76 -6.75 -7.60
N VAL A 117 -11.80 -6.38 -6.85
CA VAL A 117 -13.14 -6.96 -7.06
C VAL A 117 -13.67 -6.61 -8.46
N HIS A 118 -13.60 -5.34 -8.85
CA HIS A 118 -14.06 -4.88 -10.16
C HIS A 118 -13.36 -5.61 -11.32
N ASN A 119 -12.05 -5.78 -11.19
CA ASN A 119 -11.17 -6.39 -12.18
C ASN A 119 -10.93 -7.89 -11.97
N LYS A 120 -11.73 -8.54 -11.13
CA LYS A 120 -11.72 -10.00 -10.91
C LYS A 120 -10.33 -10.54 -10.55
N GLY A 121 -9.65 -9.89 -9.60
CA GLY A 121 -8.36 -10.31 -9.07
C GLY A 121 -7.15 -9.83 -9.87
N SER A 122 -7.33 -8.87 -10.77
CA SER A 122 -6.23 -8.24 -11.52
C SER A 122 -6.17 -6.73 -11.29
N ILE A 123 -5.01 -6.13 -11.51
CA ILE A 123 -4.84 -4.69 -11.47
C ILE A 123 -3.85 -4.23 -12.54
N ASN A 124 -4.22 -3.16 -13.25
CA ASN A 124 -3.43 -2.59 -14.31
C ASN A 124 -2.62 -1.39 -13.78
N TYR A 125 -1.32 -1.44 -13.99
CA TYR A 125 -0.37 -0.40 -13.60
C TYR A 125 0.08 0.42 -14.79
N CYS A 126 0.15 1.73 -14.59
CA CYS A 126 0.92 2.61 -15.47
C CYS A 126 2.12 3.20 -14.73
N VAL A 127 3.32 3.07 -15.29
CA VAL A 127 4.54 3.57 -14.67
C VAL A 127 4.68 5.06 -14.93
N ARG A 128 5.00 5.83 -13.90
CA ARG A 128 5.40 7.24 -13.99
C ARG A 128 6.89 7.33 -13.67
N TRP A 129 7.72 7.42 -14.71
CA TRP A 129 9.17 7.48 -14.58
C TRP A 129 9.62 8.92 -14.35
N ASP A 130 9.63 9.37 -13.09
CA ASP A 130 10.04 10.72 -12.69
C ASP A 130 11.51 10.73 -12.27
N SER A 131 12.35 10.47 -13.26
CA SER A 131 13.79 10.35 -13.14
C SER A 131 14.44 11.01 -14.34
N LYS A 132 15.75 11.33 -14.26
CA LYS A 132 16.56 11.71 -15.44
C LYS A 132 17.41 10.54 -15.95
N THR A 133 17.50 9.47 -15.17
CA THR A 133 18.27 8.28 -15.53
C THR A 133 17.58 7.47 -16.63
N LYS A 134 18.38 6.64 -17.30
CA LYS A 134 17.89 5.68 -18.28
C LYS A 134 17.49 4.38 -17.58
N LEU A 135 16.36 3.80 -17.98
CA LEU A 135 15.85 2.53 -17.48
C LEU A 135 16.11 1.41 -18.51
N PRO A 136 16.94 0.41 -18.16
CA PRO A 136 17.12 -0.79 -18.97
C PRO A 136 15.85 -1.66 -19.03
N LYS A 137 15.58 -2.27 -20.19
CA LYS A 137 14.39 -3.14 -20.39
C LYS A 137 14.33 -4.30 -19.39
N ASN A 138 15.47 -4.93 -19.12
CA ASN A 138 15.55 -6.05 -18.19
C ASN A 138 15.25 -5.64 -16.74
N VAL A 139 15.58 -4.40 -16.37
CA VAL A 139 15.23 -3.84 -15.05
C VAL A 139 13.74 -3.51 -15.00
N ALA A 140 13.22 -2.82 -16.01
CA ALA A 140 11.79 -2.50 -16.14
C ALA A 140 10.90 -3.75 -16.05
N SER A 141 11.35 -4.86 -16.66
CA SER A 141 10.62 -6.14 -16.66
C SER A 141 10.46 -6.77 -15.26
N LEU A 142 11.24 -6.34 -14.26
CA LEU A 142 11.13 -6.85 -12.89
C LEU A 142 9.98 -6.21 -12.10
N PHE A 143 9.51 -5.01 -12.51
CA PHE A 143 8.54 -4.24 -11.72
C PHE A 143 7.22 -4.99 -11.52
N GLN A 144 6.72 -5.67 -12.56
CA GLN A 144 5.51 -6.48 -12.45
C GLN A 144 5.61 -7.52 -11.34
N GLY A 145 6.68 -8.32 -11.34
CA GLY A 145 6.89 -9.38 -10.35
C GLY A 145 7.12 -8.85 -8.93
N ILE A 146 7.72 -7.66 -8.79
CA ILE A 146 7.85 -6.96 -7.51
C ILE A 146 6.48 -6.61 -6.95
N LEU A 147 5.66 -5.89 -7.73
CA LEU A 147 4.33 -5.47 -7.31
C LEU A 147 3.45 -6.68 -7.00
N GLU A 148 3.42 -7.67 -7.91
CA GLU A 148 2.62 -8.88 -7.75
C GLU A 148 3.00 -9.67 -6.49
N ARG A 149 4.30 -9.78 -6.18
CA ARG A 149 4.78 -10.41 -4.94
C ARG A 149 4.24 -9.69 -3.70
N HIS A 150 4.30 -8.36 -3.67
CA HIS A 150 3.80 -7.58 -2.54
C HIS A 150 2.28 -7.64 -2.38
N TYR A 151 1.53 -7.57 -3.48
CA TYR A 151 0.08 -7.79 -3.46
C TYR A 151 -0.29 -9.15 -2.90
N ASN A 152 0.41 -10.21 -3.33
CA ASN A 152 0.09 -11.55 -2.86
C ASN A 152 0.46 -11.78 -1.39
N LYS A 153 1.47 -11.09 -0.84
CA LYS A 153 1.72 -11.10 0.61
C LYS A 153 0.56 -10.51 1.40
N TRP A 154 -0.06 -9.42 0.92
CA TRP A 154 -1.29 -8.89 1.49
C TRP A 154 -2.48 -9.85 1.26
N ASN A 155 -2.65 -10.35 0.04
CA ASN A 155 -3.77 -11.21 -0.35
C ASN A 155 -3.87 -12.50 0.46
N LYS A 156 -2.73 -13.07 0.90
CA LYS A 156 -2.71 -14.29 1.72
C LYS A 156 -3.53 -14.16 3.00
N TRP A 157 -3.70 -12.95 3.53
CA TRP A 157 -4.56 -12.70 4.69
C TRP A 157 -6.05 -12.72 4.35
N LEU A 158 -6.41 -12.39 3.11
CA LEU A 158 -7.79 -12.35 2.65
C LEU A 158 -8.28 -13.69 2.10
N GLU A 159 -7.41 -14.56 1.59
CA GLU A 159 -7.78 -15.84 0.97
C GLU A 159 -8.82 -16.65 1.76
N GLY A 160 -10.05 -16.74 1.22
CA GLY A 160 -11.18 -17.43 1.84
C GLY A 160 -11.82 -16.72 3.03
N TYR A 161 -11.20 -15.66 3.56
CA TYR A 161 -11.78 -14.82 4.60
C TYR A 161 -12.91 -13.96 4.01
N ASN A 162 -14.04 -13.94 4.69
CA ASN A 162 -15.24 -13.21 4.31
C ASN A 162 -15.68 -13.42 2.84
N CYS A 163 -15.55 -14.66 2.37
CA CYS A 163 -15.80 -15.08 0.98
C CYS A 163 -14.91 -14.42 -0.08
N TRP A 164 -13.78 -13.83 0.29
CA TRP A 164 -12.80 -13.32 -0.67
C TRP A 164 -12.32 -14.46 -1.59
N PRO A 165 -12.54 -14.36 -2.92
CA PRO A 165 -12.39 -15.49 -3.83
C PRO A 165 -10.99 -15.61 -4.43
N PHE A 166 -10.15 -14.57 -4.32
CA PHE A 166 -8.90 -14.51 -5.05
C PHE A 166 -7.78 -15.21 -4.29
N THR A 167 -7.28 -16.31 -4.85
CA THR A 167 -6.10 -17.05 -4.34
C THR A 167 -4.77 -16.48 -4.85
N GLU A 168 -4.86 -15.59 -5.84
CA GLU A 168 -3.75 -14.89 -6.47
C GLU A 168 -4.28 -13.54 -6.98
N LEU A 169 -3.52 -12.47 -6.74
CA LEU A 169 -3.75 -11.16 -7.36
C LEU A 169 -2.71 -10.95 -8.44
N LYS A 170 -3.14 -10.49 -9.62
CA LYS A 170 -2.29 -10.32 -10.81
C LYS A 170 -2.02 -8.86 -11.11
N VAL A 171 -0.79 -8.56 -11.51
CA VAL A 171 -0.41 -7.22 -11.96
C VAL A 171 -0.15 -7.24 -13.45
N ASN A 172 -0.71 -6.26 -14.17
CA ASN A 172 -0.39 -6.02 -15.57
C ASN A 172 0.28 -4.65 -15.72
N MET A 173 1.39 -4.57 -16.45
CA MET A 173 2.00 -3.29 -16.81
C MET A 173 1.43 -2.82 -18.16
N VAL A 174 0.64 -1.75 -18.16
CA VAL A 174 -0.14 -1.31 -19.33
C VAL A 174 0.32 0.02 -19.92
N GLY A 175 1.35 0.64 -19.35
CA GLY A 175 1.93 1.84 -19.93
C GLY A 175 3.10 2.43 -19.15
N TRP A 176 3.87 3.27 -19.82
CA TRP A 176 5.09 3.88 -19.30
C TRP A 176 5.15 5.36 -19.68
N ALA A 177 4.98 6.24 -18.70
CA ALA A 177 5.08 7.68 -18.87
C ALA A 177 6.49 8.19 -18.50
N ALA A 178 7.05 9.04 -19.36
CA ALA A 178 8.32 9.73 -19.12
C ALA A 178 8.33 11.13 -19.76
N LYS A 179 9.24 12.00 -19.32
CA LYS A 179 9.45 13.31 -19.96
C LYS A 179 10.04 13.15 -21.36
N ASP A 180 10.93 12.18 -21.51
CA ASP A 180 11.62 11.85 -22.75
C ASP A 180 11.63 10.32 -22.91
N LYS A 181 11.11 9.79 -24.01
CA LYS A 181 11.05 8.34 -24.23
C LYS A 181 12.43 7.70 -24.36
N THR A 182 13.48 8.47 -24.69
CA THR A 182 14.86 7.98 -24.79
C THR A 182 15.44 7.57 -23.43
N GLN A 183 14.73 7.87 -22.34
CA GLN A 183 14.99 7.35 -21.01
C GLN A 183 14.74 5.83 -20.94
N PHE A 184 13.84 5.29 -21.76
CA PHE A 184 13.61 3.85 -21.86
C PHE A 184 14.58 3.24 -22.88
N GLN A 185 15.34 2.22 -22.46
CA GLN A 185 16.32 1.54 -23.33
C GLN A 185 15.70 0.42 -24.18
N TRP A 186 14.40 0.51 -24.47
CA TRP A 186 13.68 -0.34 -25.41
C TRP A 186 12.74 0.50 -26.26
N THR A 187 12.38 -0.02 -27.44
CA THR A 187 11.60 0.70 -28.44
C THR A 187 10.36 -0.04 -28.89
N ASP A 188 10.20 -1.31 -28.50
CA ASP A 188 9.00 -2.11 -28.74
C ASP A 188 7.97 -1.91 -27.61
N ASN A 189 6.73 -2.34 -27.84
CA ASN A 189 5.65 -2.25 -26.85
C ASN A 189 5.54 -3.51 -25.99
N SER A 190 6.59 -4.31 -25.84
CA SER A 190 6.51 -5.58 -25.09
C SER A 190 6.24 -5.42 -23.59
N LEU A 191 6.46 -4.21 -23.05
CA LEU A 191 6.11 -3.86 -21.66
C LEU A 191 4.88 -2.95 -21.59
N GLY A 192 4.20 -2.69 -22.72
CA GLY A 192 3.14 -1.69 -22.84
C GLY A 192 3.59 -0.45 -23.65
N PRO A 193 2.63 0.41 -24.06
CA PRO A 193 2.90 1.65 -24.79
C PRO A 193 3.66 2.69 -23.96
N PHE A 194 4.33 3.59 -24.66
CA PHE A 194 4.98 4.76 -24.09
C PHE A 194 4.10 6.01 -24.18
N TYR A 195 4.11 6.80 -23.12
CA TYR A 195 3.45 8.10 -23.04
C TYR A 195 4.51 9.18 -22.78
N GLU A 196 4.87 9.93 -23.82
CA GLU A 196 5.93 10.93 -23.77
C GLU A 196 5.37 12.35 -23.60
N GLY A 197 5.98 13.15 -22.74
CA GLY A 197 5.75 14.60 -22.66
C GLY A 197 4.47 15.05 -21.93
N SER A 198 3.54 14.14 -21.64
CA SER A 198 2.41 14.44 -20.76
C SER A 198 2.88 14.51 -19.31
N VAL A 199 2.62 15.64 -18.64
CA VAL A 199 2.98 15.87 -17.24
C VAL A 199 1.78 16.40 -16.46
N ASP A 200 1.75 16.11 -15.15
CA ASP A 200 0.75 16.67 -14.24
C ASP A 200 1.07 18.13 -13.84
N SER A 201 0.30 18.68 -12.90
CA SER A 201 0.46 20.05 -12.38
C SER A 201 1.84 20.33 -11.78
N ASP A 202 2.55 19.30 -11.33
CA ASP A 202 3.85 19.39 -10.68
C ASP A 202 4.99 19.10 -11.67
N GLY A 203 4.67 18.92 -12.95
CA GLY A 203 5.64 18.59 -14.00
C GLY A 203 6.11 17.14 -13.95
N VAL A 204 5.34 16.24 -13.34
CA VAL A 204 5.67 14.81 -13.23
C VAL A 204 5.05 14.05 -14.39
N PRO A 205 5.78 13.17 -15.09
CA PRO A 205 5.22 12.39 -16.20
C PRO A 205 3.96 11.65 -15.79
N GLN A 206 2.92 11.68 -16.61
CA GLN A 206 1.66 11.00 -16.33
C GLN A 206 1.16 10.24 -17.55
N CYS A 207 0.50 9.12 -17.28
CA CYS A 207 -0.25 8.39 -18.29
C CYS A 207 -1.53 9.16 -18.65
N PRO A 208 -2.14 8.89 -19.82
CA PRO A 208 -3.31 9.63 -20.28
C PRO A 208 -4.47 9.57 -19.29
N ASP A 209 -5.10 10.70 -19.00
CA ASP A 209 -6.16 10.78 -18.02
C ASP A 209 -7.39 9.98 -18.47
N GLU A 210 -7.65 9.93 -19.77
CA GLU A 210 -8.69 9.11 -20.40
C GLU A 210 -8.49 7.60 -20.22
N CYS A 211 -7.29 7.16 -19.83
CA CYS A 211 -6.98 5.77 -19.50
C CYS A 211 -7.09 5.45 -18.02
N TYR A 212 -7.29 6.45 -17.15
CA TYR A 212 -7.34 6.21 -15.71
C TYR A 212 -8.71 5.68 -15.28
N ARG A 213 -8.72 4.42 -14.81
CA ARG A 213 -9.90 3.75 -14.27
C ARG A 213 -10.01 3.94 -12.76
N PHE A 214 -11.07 4.64 -12.34
CA PHE A 214 -11.37 4.88 -10.94
C PHE A 214 -12.88 4.84 -10.69
N TYR A 215 -13.29 4.56 -9.47
CA TYR A 215 -14.68 4.69 -9.07
C TYR A 215 -14.99 6.15 -8.71
N ASP A 216 -15.87 6.77 -9.47
CA ASP A 216 -16.37 8.10 -9.20
C ASP A 216 -17.43 8.04 -8.10
N ASN A 217 -17.04 8.46 -6.88
CA ASN A 217 -17.93 8.49 -5.73
C ASN A 217 -19.09 9.50 -5.86
N VAL A 218 -18.98 10.52 -6.72
CA VAL A 218 -20.03 11.50 -6.98
C VAL A 218 -21.10 10.90 -7.88
N ASN A 219 -20.66 10.28 -8.98
CA ASN A 219 -21.55 9.70 -9.98
C ASN A 219 -21.96 8.24 -9.67
N ASN A 220 -21.35 7.63 -8.64
CA ASN A 220 -21.54 6.23 -8.26
C ASN A 220 -21.33 5.23 -9.40
N GLN A 221 -20.25 5.42 -10.16
CA GLN A 221 -19.91 4.55 -11.28
C GLN A 221 -18.39 4.52 -11.51
N TRP A 222 -17.91 3.46 -12.16
CA TRP A 222 -16.55 3.44 -12.69
C TRP A 222 -16.41 4.42 -13.85
N SER A 223 -15.24 5.06 -13.96
CA SER A 223 -14.94 6.01 -15.03
C SER A 223 -15.06 5.36 -16.41
N ASP A 224 -15.56 6.15 -17.37
CA ASP A 224 -15.59 5.76 -18.77
C ASP A 224 -14.19 5.92 -19.38
N THR A 225 -13.58 4.80 -19.74
CA THR A 225 -12.24 4.72 -20.34
C THR A 225 -12.28 4.32 -21.81
N SER A 226 -13.45 4.45 -22.47
CA SER A 226 -13.64 4.13 -23.89
C SER A 226 -12.78 4.97 -24.84
N ALA A 227 -12.31 6.14 -24.39
CA ALA A 227 -11.39 7.00 -25.12
C ALA A 227 -9.92 6.61 -24.95
N CYS A 228 -9.60 5.64 -24.08
CA CYS A 228 -8.22 5.20 -23.87
C CYS A 228 -7.68 4.53 -25.16
N PRO A 229 -6.54 4.99 -25.72
CA PRO A 229 -5.95 4.38 -26.91
C PRO A 229 -5.33 3.00 -26.66
N GLY A 230 -5.22 2.57 -25.39
CA GLY A 230 -4.65 1.28 -24.99
C GLY A 230 -5.50 0.62 -23.89
N GLU A 231 -4.86 -0.20 -23.07
CA GLU A 231 -5.52 -0.79 -21.89
C GLU A 231 -5.63 0.27 -20.77
N PRO A 232 -6.82 0.47 -20.18
CA PRO A 232 -6.97 1.33 -19.02
C PRO A 232 -6.12 0.88 -17.83
N PHE A 233 -5.64 1.82 -17.03
CA PHE A 233 -4.87 1.54 -15.82
C PHE A 233 -5.67 1.91 -14.56
N ASP A 234 -5.46 1.17 -13.49
CA ASP A 234 -6.15 1.35 -12.21
C ASP A 234 -5.34 2.18 -11.22
N VAL A 235 -4.02 2.07 -11.30
CA VAL A 235 -3.06 2.65 -10.35
C VAL A 235 -1.75 3.02 -11.05
N SER A 236 -1.02 3.95 -10.46
CA SER A 236 0.29 4.39 -10.93
C SER A 236 1.42 3.77 -10.10
N PHE A 237 2.50 3.39 -10.76
CA PHE A 237 3.78 3.13 -10.09
C PHE A 237 4.72 4.28 -10.41
N TRP A 238 4.81 5.23 -9.50
CA TRP A 238 5.61 6.44 -9.65
C TRP A 238 6.96 6.24 -8.98
N LEU A 239 8.02 6.25 -9.79
CA LEU A 239 9.40 6.13 -9.31
C LEU A 239 10.06 7.50 -9.37
N LYS A 240 10.56 7.97 -8.22
CA LYS A 240 11.08 9.32 -8.08
C LYS A 240 12.46 9.36 -7.45
N GLU A 241 13.37 10.15 -8.03
CA GLU A 241 14.78 10.21 -7.63
C GLU A 241 15.02 10.94 -6.30
N ASP A 242 14.22 11.95 -5.97
CA ASP A 242 14.50 12.94 -4.93
C ASP A 242 13.71 12.72 -3.63
N ILE A 243 13.16 11.53 -3.44
CA ILE A 243 12.50 11.13 -2.19
C ILE A 243 13.20 9.92 -1.52
N PRO A 244 13.40 9.93 -0.19
CA PRO A 244 13.92 8.80 0.56
C PRO A 244 12.83 7.88 1.14
N TYR A 245 11.56 8.14 0.81
CA TYR A 245 10.37 7.46 1.35
C TYR A 245 9.36 7.16 0.22
N GLY A 246 8.13 6.79 0.56
CA GLY A 246 7.02 6.68 -0.38
C GLY A 246 5.76 7.42 0.07
N PHE A 247 4.79 7.44 -0.83
CA PHE A 247 3.39 7.82 -0.59
C PHE A 247 2.49 6.85 -1.34
N GLY A 248 1.42 6.41 -0.68
CA GLY A 248 0.49 5.44 -1.21
C GLY A 248 -0.94 5.86 -0.92
N TYR A 249 -1.83 5.57 -1.85
CA TYR A 249 -3.27 5.70 -1.65
C TYR A 249 -4.03 4.87 -2.69
N ASP A 250 -5.31 5.17 -2.91
CA ASP A 250 -6.16 4.48 -3.87
C ASP A 250 -5.68 4.58 -5.33
N TRP A 251 -4.84 5.56 -5.67
CA TRP A 251 -4.29 5.78 -7.01
C TRP A 251 -2.98 5.03 -7.28
N GLY A 252 -2.46 4.28 -6.30
CA GLY A 252 -1.18 3.57 -6.39
C GLY A 252 -0.14 4.18 -5.46
N GLN A 253 1.12 4.21 -5.91
CA GLN A 253 2.23 4.59 -5.06
C GLN A 253 3.30 5.41 -5.79
N GLU A 254 3.82 6.41 -5.09
CA GLU A 254 5.05 7.16 -5.37
C GLU A 254 6.13 6.65 -4.42
N VAL A 255 7.24 6.13 -4.92
CA VAL A 255 8.30 5.54 -4.10
C VAL A 255 9.67 6.01 -4.52
N SER A 256 10.61 5.95 -3.57
CA SER A 256 12.02 6.19 -3.83
C SER A 256 12.54 5.26 -4.93
N LEU A 257 13.03 5.87 -6.02
CA LEU A 257 13.67 5.14 -7.11
C LEU A 257 14.91 4.40 -6.59
N ASN A 258 15.75 5.07 -5.81
CA ASN A 258 17.02 4.52 -5.37
C ASN A 258 16.84 3.30 -4.48
N ASP A 259 15.89 3.35 -3.53
CA ASP A 259 15.55 2.21 -2.68
C ASP A 259 14.99 1.05 -3.53
N THR A 260 14.03 1.35 -4.41
CA THR A 260 13.42 0.33 -5.28
C THR A 260 14.46 -0.38 -6.15
N LEU A 261 15.37 0.38 -6.77
CA LEU A 261 16.41 -0.18 -7.63
C LEU A 261 17.48 -0.97 -6.84
N SER A 262 17.77 -0.58 -5.61
CA SER A 262 18.72 -1.28 -4.74
C SER A 262 18.18 -2.62 -4.25
N ASN A 263 16.85 -2.73 -4.09
CA ASN A 263 16.19 -3.89 -3.50
C ASN A 263 15.38 -4.73 -4.52
N LEU A 264 15.64 -4.60 -5.83
CA LEU A 264 14.86 -5.27 -6.91
C LEU A 264 14.69 -6.78 -6.73
N TYR A 265 15.71 -7.42 -6.16
CA TYR A 265 15.77 -8.87 -5.98
C TYR A 265 15.39 -9.31 -4.56
N ASP A 266 15.15 -8.36 -3.66
CA ASP A 266 14.77 -8.66 -2.30
C ASP A 266 13.33 -9.12 -2.25
N GLU A 267 13.06 -10.09 -1.38
CA GLU A 267 11.70 -10.61 -1.20
C GLU A 267 10.74 -9.50 -0.72
N ASN A 268 11.24 -8.54 0.05
CA ASN A 268 10.47 -7.43 0.58
C ASN A 268 11.18 -6.10 0.29
N ILE A 269 10.49 -5.19 -0.38
CA ILE A 269 10.84 -3.78 -0.47
C ILE A 269 9.90 -3.03 0.48
N LEU A 270 10.44 -2.48 1.58
CA LEU A 270 9.65 -1.91 2.68
C LEU A 270 8.63 -0.90 2.17
N PHE A 271 9.06 0.11 1.40
CA PHE A 271 8.18 1.18 0.95
C PHE A 271 7.09 0.66 0.01
N ILE A 272 7.40 -0.26 -0.91
CA ILE A 272 6.36 -0.82 -1.78
C ILE A 272 5.31 -1.59 -0.96
N GLY A 273 5.73 -2.42 -0.01
CA GLY A 273 4.81 -3.13 0.87
C GLY A 273 3.93 -2.20 1.70
N HIS A 274 4.54 -1.15 2.25
CA HIS A 274 3.90 -0.10 3.05
C HIS A 274 2.89 0.70 2.24
N GLU A 275 3.29 1.26 1.08
CA GLU A 275 2.41 2.10 0.26
C GLU A 275 1.22 1.31 -0.32
N ILE A 276 1.40 0.01 -0.61
CA ILE A 276 0.27 -0.86 -0.98
C ILE A 276 -0.72 -1.00 0.18
N GLY A 277 -0.25 -1.01 1.43
CA GLY A 277 -1.11 -1.00 2.62
C GLY A 277 -2.04 0.23 2.67
N HIS A 278 -1.52 1.42 2.36
CA HIS A 278 -2.36 2.61 2.21
C HIS A 278 -3.38 2.50 1.07
N GLY A 279 -3.00 1.86 -0.05
CA GLY A 279 -3.94 1.58 -1.12
C GLY A 279 -5.07 0.63 -0.71
N PHE A 280 -4.87 -0.21 0.31
CA PHE A 280 -5.96 -0.98 0.94
C PHE A 280 -6.75 -0.18 1.99
N GLY A 281 -6.31 1.03 2.31
CA GLY A 281 -6.96 1.93 3.27
C GLY A 281 -6.38 1.86 4.69
N LEU A 282 -5.21 1.25 4.90
CA LEU A 282 -4.56 1.22 6.21
C LEU A 282 -3.83 2.53 6.51
N PRO A 283 -3.89 3.06 7.75
CA PRO A 283 -3.28 4.32 8.09
C PRO A 283 -1.82 4.12 8.53
N ASP A 284 -1.07 5.21 8.61
CA ASP A 284 0.24 5.21 9.26
C ASP A 284 0.17 5.15 10.79
N PHE A 285 1.24 4.67 11.42
CA PHE A 285 1.39 4.68 12.88
C PHE A 285 2.70 5.33 13.33
N TYR A 286 2.75 6.67 13.29
CA TYR A 286 3.97 7.41 13.62
C TYR A 286 4.24 7.49 15.13
N GLY A 287 3.22 7.60 15.98
CA GLY A 287 3.39 7.81 17.42
C GLY A 287 2.36 7.17 18.34
N LEU A 288 2.39 7.53 19.62
CA LEU A 288 1.49 6.95 20.63
C LEU A 288 0.06 7.46 20.49
N GLU A 289 -0.11 8.69 20.01
CA GLU A 289 -1.41 9.29 19.69
C GLU A 289 -2.12 8.58 18.53
N THR A 290 -1.35 7.94 17.66
CA THR A 290 -1.87 7.19 16.50
C THR A 290 -2.08 5.70 16.81
N LYS A 291 -1.84 5.25 18.04
CA LYS A 291 -1.92 3.84 18.47
C LYS A 291 -2.87 3.67 19.66
N PRO A 292 -3.49 2.50 19.84
CA PRO A 292 -4.31 2.23 21.03
C PRO A 292 -3.47 2.21 22.32
N SER A 293 -2.20 1.79 22.24
CA SER A 293 -1.33 1.62 23.39
C SER A 293 0.15 1.55 23.00
N LYS A 294 1.05 1.51 24.01
CA LYS A 294 2.50 1.35 23.81
C LYS A 294 2.91 -0.04 23.31
N ASP A 295 2.12 -1.06 23.61
CA ASP A 295 2.36 -2.46 23.26
C ASP A 295 1.66 -2.88 21.95
N PHE A 296 1.11 -1.93 21.20
CA PHE A 296 0.54 -2.16 19.87
C PHE A 296 1.56 -2.92 18.99
N PRO A 297 1.15 -4.03 18.33
CA PRO A 297 2.07 -4.90 17.62
C PRO A 297 2.78 -4.24 16.44
N ASN A 298 3.98 -4.73 16.13
CA ASN A 298 4.74 -4.30 14.96
C ASN A 298 3.93 -4.51 13.68
N SER A 299 4.12 -3.59 12.74
CA SER A 299 3.31 -3.45 11.53
C SER A 299 4.17 -2.81 10.46
N ILE A 300 4.05 -3.23 9.21
CA ILE A 300 4.71 -2.52 8.10
C ILE A 300 4.22 -1.08 8.00
N MET A 301 2.99 -0.79 8.43
CA MET A 301 2.39 0.54 8.51
C MET A 301 2.95 1.41 9.65
N MET A 302 3.81 0.84 10.48
CA MET A 302 4.57 1.56 11.49
C MET A 302 6.02 1.65 11.02
N ALA A 303 6.42 2.85 10.59
CA ALA A 303 7.72 3.11 9.97
C ALA A 303 8.87 2.43 10.72
N TYR A 304 9.61 1.57 10.00
CA TYR A 304 10.77 0.80 10.47
C TYR A 304 10.53 -0.18 11.63
N SER A 305 9.29 -0.39 12.08
CA SER A 305 8.99 -1.46 13.03
C SER A 305 9.00 -2.85 12.37
N SER A 306 8.79 -2.89 11.04
CA SER A 306 8.90 -4.08 10.20
C SER A 306 9.25 -3.69 8.76
N THR A 307 10.05 -4.51 8.07
CA THR A 307 10.28 -4.44 6.61
C THR A 307 9.38 -5.37 5.82
N THR A 308 8.51 -6.11 6.51
CA THR A 308 7.63 -7.12 5.93
C THR A 308 6.20 -6.96 6.46
N ILE A 309 5.22 -7.38 5.67
CA ILE A 309 3.81 -7.41 6.11
C ILE A 309 3.69 -8.39 7.27
N THR A 310 3.21 -7.91 8.42
CA THR A 310 3.09 -8.68 9.65
C THR A 310 1.67 -9.23 9.83
N PRO A 311 1.45 -10.10 10.83
CA PRO A 311 0.10 -10.51 11.18
C PRO A 311 -0.85 -9.41 11.64
N SER A 312 -0.34 -8.36 12.30
CA SER A 312 -1.20 -7.24 12.72
C SER A 312 -1.74 -6.49 11.49
N ASP A 313 -0.90 -6.27 10.48
CA ASP A 313 -1.28 -5.69 9.19
C ASP A 313 -2.41 -6.48 8.52
N GLY A 314 -2.26 -7.80 8.47
CA GLY A 314 -3.24 -8.70 7.87
C GLY A 314 -4.58 -8.70 8.59
N TRP A 315 -4.59 -8.65 9.92
CA TRP A 315 -5.82 -8.52 10.70
C TRP A 315 -6.49 -7.15 10.53
N MET A 316 -5.72 -6.07 10.42
CA MET A 316 -6.28 -4.75 10.08
C MET A 316 -6.88 -4.75 8.67
N LEU A 317 -6.24 -5.42 7.70
CA LEU A 317 -6.78 -5.58 6.35
C LEU A 317 -8.11 -6.37 6.34
N ARG A 318 -8.19 -7.46 7.11
CA ARG A 318 -9.45 -8.21 7.30
C ARG A 318 -10.55 -7.35 7.90
N ARG A 319 -10.21 -6.52 8.88
CA ARG A 319 -11.16 -5.61 9.51
C ARG A 319 -11.76 -4.62 8.50
N ILE A 320 -10.96 -4.14 7.56
CA ILE A 320 -11.46 -3.32 6.44
C ILE A 320 -12.45 -4.13 5.59
N LEU A 321 -12.07 -5.35 5.16
CA LEU A 321 -12.95 -6.23 4.38
C LEU A 321 -14.28 -6.47 5.10
N ASP A 322 -14.28 -6.72 6.41
CA ASP A 322 -15.51 -6.94 7.18
C ASP A 322 -16.52 -5.81 7.07
N HIS A 323 -16.05 -4.58 6.90
CA HIS A 323 -16.91 -3.40 6.86
C HIS A 323 -17.31 -2.98 5.44
N VAL A 324 -16.52 -3.33 4.42
CA VAL A 324 -16.81 -2.96 3.02
C VAL A 324 -17.28 -4.13 2.16
N ARG A 325 -17.37 -5.33 2.73
CA ARG A 325 -17.76 -6.56 2.03
C ARG A 325 -19.11 -6.44 1.32
N ASP A 326 -20.04 -5.69 1.90
CA ASP A 326 -21.39 -5.46 1.37
C ASP A 326 -21.41 -4.72 0.02
N ARG A 327 -20.31 -4.04 -0.33
CA ARG A 327 -20.08 -3.43 -1.64
C ARG A 327 -19.87 -4.47 -2.75
N TYR A 328 -19.46 -5.69 -2.40
CA TYR A 328 -18.93 -6.66 -3.34
C TYR A 328 -19.91 -7.77 -3.66
N ASN A 329 -20.01 -8.08 -4.94
CA ASN A 329 -20.67 -9.28 -5.44
C ASN A 329 -19.61 -10.12 -6.18
N PHE A 330 -19.21 -11.24 -5.58
CA PHE A 330 -18.17 -12.12 -6.10
C PHE A 330 -18.72 -13.15 -7.09
#